data_AF-A0A524KZF0-F1
#
_entry.id   AF-A0A524KZF0-F1
#
_cell.length_a   1.000
_cell.length_b   1.000
_cell.length_c   1.000
_cell.angle_alpha   90.00
_cell.angle_beta   90.00
_cell.angle_gamma   90.00
#
_symmetry.space_group_name_H-M   'P 1'
#
loop_
_entity.id
_entity.type
_entity.pdbx_description
1 polymer ?
#
loop_
_entity_poly.entity_id
_entity_poly.type
_entity_poly.pdbx_seq_one_letter_code
_entity_poly.pdbx_strand_id
1 'polypeptide(L)'
;IEPFGVVELNNLLRQLIKDEEKEILKILQKITTLIGEKAQEINNSILSLGEIDFIYARAVLADKMKAVEPILNQNGFINRIQAKHPLLQGPVVTININLGKVFNILEITGPNTGGKTVTLKTVGILALMAQCGLHIPAAHGSEIAVFKKIFCDIGDEQSIEQNLSTFSSHMKYIVQILREANSDSLVLLDELGAGTDPTEGAALGMAVLDFLRKKETKVIATTHHDSLKTYAYLTKGVCNARVEFDEETLKPTFQVSIGLPGKSCAFIVARKLGLAPEVVLQAQSFLSQEKIKADNLIEKIEQDKKLIEQEKKLIEASKEESIEIKDKLEKELNKIEENKKEIILKAYQEAEKILKETQNRAEKIIEKLNKRMVFNKESQGPLLKQMQMISQEIKAEINKIKPERGLIKDQSIEKGDYVFIKSLNKKGIILSISTKSEKCKVQIDNIKMLVSIFDIEKTDKLNKVLDKFSHTGNDFSRGLNGGDSFSLSKIKAFKNEISIRHLTVEEARPILEKYLDDAYLLGVSPVYIIHGKGKGILRKEVEKLLNETPFIKSFKLGNAKEGGIGVTIVYLNK
;
A
#
# COMPACT_ATOMS: atom_id res chain seq x y z
N ILE A 1 90.86 -41.50 -32.08
CA ILE A 1 91.09 -42.96 -32.04
C ILE A 1 91.05 -43.34 -30.56
N GLU A 2 89.96 -43.97 -30.10
CA GLU A 2 89.86 -44.43 -28.71
C GLU A 2 90.79 -45.64 -28.49
N PRO A 3 91.46 -45.78 -27.32
CA PRO A 3 92.31 -46.93 -27.03
C PRO A 3 91.50 -48.24 -27.05
N PHE A 4 92.06 -49.32 -27.59
CA PHE A 4 91.35 -50.59 -27.84
C PHE A 4 90.66 -51.18 -26.58
N GLY A 5 91.27 -51.05 -25.40
CA GLY A 5 90.68 -51.50 -24.13
C GLY A 5 89.56 -50.60 -23.57
N VAL A 6 89.46 -49.35 -24.03
CA VAL A 6 88.41 -48.40 -23.62
C VAL A 6 87.15 -48.57 -24.50
N VAL A 7 87.30 -49.05 -25.75
CA VAL A 7 86.18 -49.29 -26.67
C VAL A 7 85.22 -50.35 -26.12
N GLU A 8 85.73 -51.43 -25.53
CA GLU A 8 84.88 -52.47 -24.90
C GLU A 8 84.12 -51.93 -23.69
N LEU A 9 84.78 -51.14 -22.83
CA LEU A 9 84.15 -50.48 -21.69
C LEU A 9 83.11 -49.45 -22.11
N ASN A 10 83.35 -48.70 -23.19
CA ASN A 10 82.42 -47.71 -23.74
C ASN A 10 81.19 -48.38 -24.37
N ASN A 11 81.38 -49.51 -25.06
CA ASN A 11 80.27 -50.32 -25.58
C ASN A 11 79.43 -50.93 -24.45
N LEU A 12 80.08 -51.46 -23.40
CA LEU A 12 79.39 -51.97 -22.21
C LEU A 12 78.62 -50.85 -21.50
N LEU A 13 79.22 -49.67 -21.33
CA LEU A 13 78.56 -48.51 -20.76
C LEU A 13 77.31 -48.10 -21.57
N ARG A 14 77.43 -48.02 -22.90
CA ARG A 14 76.27 -47.72 -23.78
C ARG A 14 75.18 -48.79 -23.69
N GLN A 15 75.55 -50.05 -23.51
CA GLN A 15 74.59 -51.14 -23.33
C GLN A 15 73.88 -51.04 -21.98
N LEU A 16 74.63 -50.80 -20.90
CA LEU A 16 74.08 -50.61 -19.55
C LEU A 16 73.14 -49.39 -19.49
N ILE A 17 73.50 -48.28 -20.13
CA ILE A 17 72.62 -47.09 -20.24
C ILE A 17 71.31 -47.45 -20.94
N LYS A 18 71.36 -48.21 -22.05
CA LYS A 18 70.14 -48.65 -22.76
C LYS A 18 69.30 -49.62 -21.92
N ASP A 19 69.93 -50.49 -21.16
CA ASP A 19 69.23 -51.45 -20.31
C ASP A 19 68.61 -50.75 -19.08
N GLU A 20 69.27 -49.73 -18.54
CA GLU A 20 68.72 -48.81 -17.54
C GLU A 20 67.50 -48.06 -18.09
N GLU A 21 67.60 -47.45 -19.28
CA GLU A 21 66.47 -46.77 -19.94
C GLU A 21 65.26 -47.69 -20.14
N LYS A 22 65.50 -48.95 -20.56
CA LYS A 22 64.42 -49.95 -20.70
C LYS A 22 63.77 -50.26 -19.37
N GLU A 23 64.54 -50.40 -18.30
CA GLU A 23 64.00 -50.70 -16.98
C GLU A 23 63.21 -49.52 -16.42
N ILE A 24 63.69 -48.29 -16.61
CA ILE A 24 62.93 -47.06 -16.30
C ILE A 24 61.59 -47.06 -17.03
N LEU A 25 61.58 -47.35 -18.34
CA LEU A 25 60.33 -47.41 -19.12
C LEU A 25 59.36 -48.48 -18.61
N LYS A 26 59.85 -49.66 -18.21
CA LYS A 26 58.98 -50.69 -17.61
C LYS A 26 58.38 -50.22 -16.28
N ILE A 27 59.18 -49.57 -15.43
CA ILE A 27 58.70 -49.04 -14.15
C ILE A 27 57.64 -47.96 -14.38
N LEU A 28 57.90 -47.02 -15.30
CA LEU A 28 56.94 -45.99 -15.67
C LEU A 28 55.65 -46.57 -16.23
N GLN A 29 55.73 -47.54 -17.15
CA GLN A 29 54.54 -48.23 -17.68
C GLN A 29 53.72 -48.87 -16.56
N LYS A 30 54.38 -49.57 -15.63
CA LYS A 30 53.71 -50.19 -14.48
C LYS A 30 52.99 -49.16 -13.61
N ILE A 31 53.64 -48.04 -13.29
CA ILE A 31 53.04 -46.95 -12.51
C ILE A 31 51.87 -46.32 -13.29
N THR A 32 52.03 -46.07 -14.59
CA THR A 32 50.96 -45.52 -15.43
C THR A 32 49.76 -46.46 -15.49
N THR A 33 49.95 -47.78 -15.57
CA THR A 33 48.84 -48.75 -15.51
C THR A 33 48.13 -48.69 -14.16
N LEU A 34 48.86 -48.64 -13.04
CA LEU A 34 48.25 -48.51 -11.70
C LEU A 34 47.42 -47.22 -11.55
N ILE A 35 47.89 -46.10 -12.11
CA ILE A 35 47.12 -44.84 -12.15
C ILE A 35 45.91 -45.00 -13.09
N GLY A 36 46.08 -45.64 -14.24
CA GLY A 36 45.04 -45.90 -15.23
C GLY A 36 43.89 -46.75 -14.69
N GLU A 37 44.16 -47.74 -13.84
CA GLU A 37 43.15 -48.53 -13.14
C GLU A 37 42.24 -47.66 -12.24
N LYS A 38 42.77 -46.52 -11.78
CA LYS A 38 42.06 -45.54 -10.95
C LYS A 38 41.60 -44.30 -11.72
N ALA A 39 41.69 -44.30 -13.05
CA ALA A 39 41.36 -43.15 -13.88
C ALA A 39 39.93 -42.62 -13.63
N GLN A 40 38.94 -43.51 -13.44
CA GLN A 40 37.57 -43.07 -13.19
C GLN A 40 37.42 -42.36 -11.83
N GLU A 41 38.05 -42.87 -10.77
CA GLU A 41 38.04 -42.26 -9.43
C GLU A 41 38.74 -40.90 -9.44
N ILE A 42 39.85 -40.79 -10.18
CA ILE A 42 40.59 -39.53 -10.37
C ILE A 42 39.74 -38.52 -11.15
N ASN A 43 39.11 -38.93 -12.26
CA ASN A 43 38.24 -38.06 -13.05
C ASN A 43 37.05 -37.57 -12.25
N ASN A 44 36.39 -38.44 -11.47
CA ASN A 44 35.31 -38.04 -10.57
C ASN A 44 35.80 -37.01 -9.55
N SER A 45 37.00 -37.21 -8.97
CA SER A 45 37.60 -36.27 -8.02
C SER A 45 37.89 -34.92 -8.66
N ILE A 46 38.39 -34.88 -9.91
CA ILE A 46 38.63 -33.64 -10.66
C ILE A 46 37.32 -32.90 -10.91
N LEU A 47 36.24 -33.61 -11.30
CA LEU A 47 34.93 -32.99 -11.51
C LEU A 47 34.38 -32.40 -10.22
N SER A 48 34.44 -33.14 -9.10
CA SER A 48 34.00 -32.63 -7.79
C SER A 48 34.83 -31.43 -7.32
N LEU A 49 36.14 -31.45 -7.53
CA LEU A 49 37.00 -30.30 -7.24
C LEU A 49 36.64 -29.09 -8.10
N GLY A 50 36.33 -29.31 -9.38
CA GLY A 50 35.87 -28.25 -10.29
C GLY A 50 34.55 -27.62 -9.85
N GLU A 51 33.60 -28.42 -9.35
CA GLU A 51 32.34 -27.90 -8.80
C GLU A 51 32.57 -27.05 -7.53
N ILE A 52 33.44 -27.51 -6.62
CA ILE A 52 33.79 -26.76 -5.40
C ILE A 52 34.47 -25.44 -5.75
N ASP A 53 35.44 -25.47 -6.67
CA ASP A 53 36.14 -24.26 -7.13
C ASP A 53 35.18 -23.27 -7.79
N PHE A 54 34.25 -23.76 -8.63
CA PHE A 54 33.22 -22.91 -9.24
C PHE A 54 32.29 -22.27 -8.19
N ILE A 55 31.85 -23.01 -7.17
CA ILE A 55 31.02 -22.46 -6.08
C ILE A 55 31.80 -21.40 -5.31
N TYR A 56 33.07 -21.65 -4.99
CA TYR A 56 33.92 -20.68 -4.29
C TYR A 56 34.15 -19.41 -5.14
N ALA A 57 34.45 -19.57 -6.42
CA ALA A 57 34.60 -18.46 -7.37
C ALA A 57 33.33 -17.60 -7.44
N ARG A 58 32.14 -18.22 -7.44
CA ARG A 58 30.85 -17.51 -7.38
C ARG A 58 30.69 -16.69 -6.10
N ALA A 59 31.08 -17.25 -4.95
CA ALA A 59 31.02 -16.55 -3.67
C ALA A 59 31.98 -15.34 -3.62
N VAL A 60 33.23 -15.53 -4.09
CA VAL A 60 34.22 -14.44 -4.17
C VAL A 60 33.76 -13.34 -5.12
N LEU A 61 33.20 -13.72 -6.28
CA LEU A 61 32.63 -12.75 -7.22
C LEU A 61 31.46 -11.97 -6.59
N ALA A 62 30.58 -12.67 -5.88
CA ALA A 62 29.45 -12.05 -5.21
C ALA A 62 29.90 -11.02 -4.14
N ASP A 63 30.87 -11.38 -3.30
CA ASP A 63 31.42 -10.49 -2.28
C ASP A 63 32.07 -9.24 -2.92
N LYS A 64 32.90 -9.44 -3.95
CA LYS A 64 33.58 -8.35 -4.68
C LYS A 64 32.58 -7.33 -5.26
N MET A 65 31.42 -7.79 -5.72
CA MET A 65 30.38 -6.93 -6.30
C MET A 65 29.35 -6.44 -5.29
N LYS A 66 29.41 -6.90 -4.02
CA LYS A 66 28.35 -6.75 -3.02
C LYS A 66 27.00 -7.24 -3.57
N ALA A 67 27.03 -8.39 -4.22
CA ALA A 67 25.88 -9.01 -4.85
C ALA A 67 25.03 -9.80 -3.86
N VAL A 68 23.75 -9.97 -4.20
CA VAL A 68 22.74 -10.57 -3.34
C VAL A 68 22.01 -11.68 -4.09
N GLU A 69 21.45 -12.63 -3.35
CA GLU A 69 20.60 -13.67 -3.92
C GLU A 69 19.28 -13.03 -4.41
N PRO A 70 18.93 -13.15 -5.69
CA PRO A 70 17.66 -12.64 -6.20
C PRO A 70 16.50 -13.58 -5.87
N ILE A 71 15.30 -13.01 -5.74
CA ILE A 71 14.06 -13.78 -5.68
C ILE A 71 13.71 -14.22 -7.10
N LEU A 72 13.74 -15.53 -7.37
CA LEU A 72 13.41 -16.08 -8.69
C LEU A 72 11.91 -16.30 -8.85
N ASN A 73 11.39 -16.03 -10.05
CA ASN A 73 10.00 -16.34 -10.41
C ASN A 73 9.89 -16.87 -11.86
N GLN A 74 8.76 -17.47 -12.20
CA GLN A 74 8.44 -17.94 -13.56
C GLN A 74 7.35 -17.10 -14.25
N ASN A 75 6.91 -16.02 -13.62
CA ASN A 75 5.75 -15.23 -14.08
C ASN A 75 6.15 -14.04 -14.97
N GLY A 76 7.43 -13.94 -15.34
CA GLY A 76 7.95 -12.80 -16.11
C GLY A 76 8.06 -11.51 -15.31
N PHE A 77 8.04 -11.56 -13.98
CA PHE A 77 8.17 -10.37 -13.14
C PHE A 77 9.65 -9.99 -12.98
N ILE A 78 9.95 -8.73 -13.28
CA ILE A 78 11.26 -8.13 -13.04
C ILE A 78 11.06 -7.00 -12.04
N ASN A 79 11.82 -7.04 -10.94
CA ASN A 79 11.91 -5.95 -9.99
C ASN A 79 13.36 -5.76 -9.57
N ARG A 80 13.98 -4.66 -9.96
CA ARG A 80 15.38 -4.33 -9.67
C ARG A 80 15.40 -3.21 -8.68
N ILE A 81 15.96 -3.45 -7.51
CA ILE A 81 16.11 -2.46 -6.46
C ILE A 81 17.59 -2.14 -6.35
N GLN A 82 17.96 -0.89 -6.58
CA GLN A 82 19.33 -0.40 -6.57
C GLN A 82 20.33 -1.27 -7.35
N ALA A 83 19.93 -1.74 -8.53
CA ALA A 83 20.77 -2.62 -9.35
C ALA A 83 21.94 -1.86 -9.97
N LYS A 84 23.09 -2.53 -10.10
CA LYS A 84 24.31 -1.96 -10.72
C LYS A 84 24.73 -2.79 -11.90
N HIS A 85 25.29 -2.13 -12.91
CA HIS A 85 25.92 -2.84 -14.02
C HIS A 85 27.24 -3.48 -13.53
N PRO A 86 27.41 -4.82 -13.61
CA PRO A 86 28.54 -5.52 -13.01
C PRO A 86 29.91 -5.15 -13.60
N LEU A 87 29.93 -4.72 -14.87
CA LEU A 87 31.17 -4.33 -15.56
C LEU A 87 31.58 -2.86 -15.39
N LEU A 88 30.71 -2.01 -14.80
CA LEU A 88 31.06 -0.61 -14.58
C LEU A 88 31.92 -0.49 -13.31
N GLN A 89 33.00 0.28 -13.39
CA GLN A 89 33.92 0.51 -12.28
C GLN A 89 33.73 1.92 -11.68
N GLY A 90 34.01 2.07 -10.39
CA GLY A 90 33.91 3.36 -9.67
C GLY A 90 32.54 3.60 -9.01
N PRO A 91 32.15 4.87 -8.75
CA PRO A 91 30.85 5.21 -8.19
C PRO A 91 29.76 4.99 -9.26
N VAL A 92 29.31 3.74 -9.38
CA VAL A 92 28.24 3.34 -10.30
C VAL A 92 26.90 3.72 -9.69
N VAL A 93 26.11 4.48 -10.44
CA VAL A 93 24.77 4.85 -10.02
C VAL A 93 23.82 3.67 -10.18
N THR A 94 22.98 3.46 -9.18
CA THR A 94 22.07 2.33 -9.10
C THR A 94 20.75 2.61 -9.82
N ILE A 95 20.21 1.61 -10.51
CA ILE A 95 18.94 1.69 -11.24
C ILE A 95 17.81 0.97 -10.49
N ASN A 96 16.60 1.53 -10.57
CA ASN A 96 15.38 0.89 -10.11
C ASN A 96 14.46 0.62 -11.31
N ILE A 97 14.07 -0.63 -11.55
CA ILE A 97 13.19 -1.00 -12.67
C ILE A 97 12.17 -2.01 -12.21
N ASN A 98 10.91 -1.82 -12.63
CA ASN A 98 9.89 -2.85 -12.54
C ASN A 98 9.28 -3.15 -13.92
N LEU A 99 8.92 -4.41 -14.14
CA LEU A 99 8.25 -4.89 -15.35
C LEU A 99 7.44 -6.14 -15.04
N GLY A 100 6.30 -6.29 -15.70
CA GLY A 100 5.55 -7.55 -15.78
C GLY A 100 4.36 -7.70 -14.82
N LYS A 101 4.25 -6.88 -13.76
CA LYS A 101 3.09 -6.92 -12.83
C LYS A 101 1.90 -6.11 -13.34
N VAL A 102 2.14 -4.84 -13.72
CA VAL A 102 1.09 -3.90 -14.18
C VAL A 102 1.16 -3.68 -15.70
N PHE A 103 2.37 -3.68 -16.25
CA PHE A 103 2.64 -3.46 -17.67
C PHE A 103 3.72 -4.44 -18.12
N ASN A 104 3.69 -4.79 -19.41
CA ASN A 104 4.63 -5.75 -20.00
C ASN A 104 5.70 -5.08 -20.85
N ILE A 105 5.48 -3.83 -21.25
CA ILE A 105 6.40 -3.05 -22.06
C ILE A 105 6.81 -1.80 -21.29
N LEU A 106 8.12 -1.61 -21.17
CA LEU A 106 8.73 -0.39 -20.63
C LEU A 106 9.45 0.34 -21.77
N GLU A 107 8.99 1.53 -22.09
CA GLU A 107 9.64 2.40 -23.07
C GLU A 107 10.50 3.44 -22.34
N ILE A 108 11.81 3.42 -22.55
CA ILE A 108 12.77 4.30 -21.90
C ILE A 108 13.15 5.44 -22.84
N THR A 109 12.91 6.66 -22.36
CA THR A 109 13.13 7.90 -23.08
C THR A 109 14.17 8.77 -22.36
N GLY A 110 14.82 9.66 -23.10
CA GLY A 110 15.84 10.56 -22.55
C GLY A 110 17.00 10.81 -23.52
N PRO A 111 17.95 11.70 -23.17
CA PRO A 111 19.15 11.95 -23.98
C PRO A 111 20.02 10.69 -24.09
N ASN A 112 20.79 10.55 -25.18
CA ASN A 112 21.65 9.38 -25.39
C ASN A 112 22.72 9.23 -24.30
N THR A 113 23.21 10.34 -23.76
CA THR A 113 24.12 10.38 -22.59
C THR A 113 23.45 10.06 -21.26
N GLY A 114 22.13 9.84 -21.23
CA GLY A 114 21.33 9.57 -20.03
C GLY A 114 21.47 8.15 -19.46
N GLY A 115 22.07 7.22 -20.20
CA GLY A 115 22.28 5.84 -19.74
C GLY A 115 21.17 4.84 -20.11
N LYS A 116 20.39 5.12 -21.16
CA LYS A 116 19.34 4.22 -21.70
C LYS A 116 19.89 2.82 -22.05
N THR A 117 20.94 2.77 -22.89
CA THR A 117 21.61 1.53 -23.29
C THR A 117 22.23 0.80 -22.11
N VAL A 118 22.84 1.52 -21.16
CA VAL A 118 23.44 0.92 -19.95
C VAL A 118 22.37 0.27 -19.09
N THR A 119 21.22 0.93 -18.95
CA THR A 119 20.04 0.41 -18.23
C THR A 119 19.57 -0.90 -18.86
N LEU A 120 19.44 -0.92 -20.19
CA LEU A 120 19.02 -2.07 -20.97
C LEU A 120 19.99 -3.26 -20.80
N LYS A 121 21.30 -3.01 -20.97
CA LYS A 121 22.36 -4.00 -20.75
C LYS A 121 22.39 -4.52 -19.31
N THR A 122 22.15 -3.65 -18.33
CA THR A 122 22.10 -4.05 -16.92
C THR A 122 20.97 -5.06 -16.69
N VAL A 123 19.76 -4.81 -17.18
CA VAL A 123 18.65 -5.75 -17.00
C VAL A 123 18.96 -7.11 -17.65
N GLY A 124 19.47 -7.10 -18.88
CA GLY A 124 19.81 -8.33 -19.62
C GLY A 124 20.91 -9.15 -18.94
N ILE A 125 22.02 -8.51 -18.57
CA ILE A 125 23.15 -9.18 -17.92
C ILE A 125 22.72 -9.75 -16.57
N LEU A 126 21.97 -9.00 -15.75
CA LEU A 126 21.51 -9.49 -14.46
C LEU A 126 20.51 -10.65 -14.57
N ALA A 127 19.71 -10.71 -15.63
CA ALA A 127 18.86 -11.86 -15.90
C ALA A 127 19.69 -13.11 -16.23
N LEU A 128 20.71 -12.96 -17.10
CA LEU A 128 21.62 -14.06 -17.46
C LEU A 128 22.43 -14.54 -16.26
N MET A 129 23.00 -13.62 -15.46
CA MET A 129 23.76 -13.94 -14.25
C MET A 129 22.95 -14.82 -13.30
N ALA A 130 21.71 -14.43 -13.03
CA ALA A 130 20.82 -15.20 -12.16
C ALA A 130 20.48 -16.57 -12.74
N GLN A 131 20.25 -16.69 -14.05
CA GLN A 131 20.02 -17.98 -14.71
C GLN A 131 21.26 -18.88 -14.73
N CYS A 132 22.47 -18.32 -14.64
CA CYS A 132 23.71 -19.07 -14.42
C CYS A 132 23.95 -19.40 -12.93
N GLY A 133 23.00 -19.10 -12.05
CA GLY A 133 23.11 -19.29 -10.60
C GLY A 133 23.98 -18.24 -9.90
N LEU A 134 24.38 -17.16 -10.56
CA LEU A 134 25.18 -16.12 -9.91
C LEU A 134 24.30 -15.20 -9.05
N HIS A 135 24.86 -14.70 -7.95
CA HIS A 135 24.27 -13.58 -7.22
C HIS A 135 24.36 -12.31 -8.07
N ILE A 136 23.46 -11.37 -7.86
CA ILE A 136 23.37 -10.15 -8.67
C ILE A 136 23.71 -8.89 -7.86
N PRO A 137 24.45 -7.91 -8.41
CA PRO A 137 24.73 -6.63 -7.76
C PRO A 137 23.46 -5.75 -7.71
N ALA A 138 22.62 -5.99 -6.71
CA ALA A 138 21.42 -5.22 -6.40
C ALA A 138 21.12 -5.25 -4.90
N ALA A 139 20.12 -4.50 -4.46
CA ALA A 139 19.62 -4.58 -3.09
C ALA A 139 18.71 -5.79 -2.88
N HIS A 140 18.58 -6.19 -1.60
CA HIS A 140 17.68 -7.27 -1.17
C HIS A 140 16.23 -7.00 -1.60
N GLY A 141 15.50 -8.08 -1.92
CA GLY A 141 14.13 -7.98 -2.44
C GLY A 141 14.04 -7.77 -3.96
N SER A 142 15.16 -7.77 -4.68
CA SER A 142 15.15 -7.77 -6.14
C SER A 142 14.58 -9.10 -6.67
N GLU A 143 13.63 -9.03 -7.59
CA GLU A 143 12.97 -10.17 -8.24
C GLU A 143 13.44 -10.32 -9.70
N ILE A 144 13.66 -11.58 -10.12
CA ILE A 144 14.09 -11.94 -11.48
C ILE A 144 13.22 -13.07 -12.00
N ALA A 145 12.67 -12.87 -13.18
CA ALA A 145 12.04 -13.96 -13.90
C ALA A 145 13.07 -14.81 -14.64
N VAL A 146 12.86 -16.13 -14.63
CA VAL A 146 13.57 -17.07 -15.49
C VAL A 146 12.90 -17.06 -16.87
N PHE A 147 13.60 -16.53 -17.87
CA PHE A 147 13.14 -16.45 -19.25
C PHE A 147 13.68 -17.61 -20.07
N LYS A 148 12.83 -18.19 -20.92
CA LYS A 148 13.24 -19.25 -21.85
C LYS A 148 14.10 -18.71 -22.99
N LYS A 149 13.81 -17.48 -23.43
CA LYS A 149 14.54 -16.78 -24.49
C LYS A 149 14.77 -15.34 -24.09
N ILE A 150 15.98 -14.84 -24.35
CA ILE A 150 16.34 -13.44 -24.18
C ILE A 150 16.79 -12.94 -25.55
N PHE A 151 16.06 -11.96 -26.08
CA PHE A 151 16.36 -11.31 -27.33
C PHE A 151 16.92 -9.91 -27.08
N CYS A 152 17.88 -9.53 -27.90
CA CYS A 152 18.64 -8.30 -27.71
C CYS A 152 18.99 -7.71 -29.08
N ASP A 153 18.49 -6.51 -29.35
CA ASP A 153 18.94 -5.66 -30.45
C ASP A 153 19.56 -4.41 -29.83
N ILE A 154 20.87 -4.49 -29.56
CA ILE A 154 21.66 -3.46 -28.87
C ILE A 154 23.00 -3.34 -29.61
N GLY A 155 23.28 -2.20 -30.22
CA GLY A 155 24.53 -1.98 -30.96
C GLY A 155 24.68 -0.56 -31.48
N ASP A 156 25.94 -0.17 -31.73
CA ASP A 156 26.27 1.13 -32.33
C ASP A 156 26.03 1.10 -33.85
N GLU A 157 25.37 2.14 -34.36
CA GLU A 157 25.10 2.39 -35.79
C GLU A 157 26.36 2.61 -36.65
N GLN A 158 27.56 2.29 -36.15
CA GLN A 158 28.84 2.71 -36.75
C GLN A 158 29.86 1.58 -36.97
N SER A 159 29.43 0.33 -37.04
CA SER A 159 30.32 -0.72 -37.57
C SER A 159 30.37 -0.66 -39.11
N ILE A 160 31.47 -0.10 -39.62
CA ILE A 160 31.85 -0.08 -41.04
C ILE A 160 31.96 -1.52 -41.63
N GLU A 161 31.99 -2.55 -40.77
CA GLU A 161 32.20 -3.95 -41.13
C GLU A 161 30.99 -4.67 -41.75
N GLN A 162 29.81 -4.05 -41.84
CA GLN A 162 28.67 -4.64 -42.53
C GLN A 162 28.19 -3.73 -43.67
N ASN A 163 28.39 -4.18 -44.91
CA ASN A 163 27.92 -3.57 -46.16
C ASN A 163 26.37 -3.52 -46.32
N LEU A 164 25.61 -3.50 -45.22
CA LEU A 164 24.16 -3.36 -45.19
C LEU A 164 23.82 -2.10 -44.40
N SER A 165 22.79 -1.35 -44.83
CA SER A 165 22.30 -0.22 -44.04
C SER A 165 21.99 -0.68 -42.61
N THR A 166 22.43 0.08 -41.61
CA THR A 166 22.17 -0.16 -40.18
C THR A 166 20.72 -0.56 -39.93
N PHE A 167 19.77 0.13 -40.57
CA PHE A 167 18.35 -0.20 -40.54
C PHE A 167 18.02 -1.63 -40.97
N SER A 168 18.60 -2.13 -42.08
CA SER A 168 18.32 -3.49 -42.59
C SER A 168 18.79 -4.57 -41.62
N SER A 169 19.92 -4.36 -40.95
CA SER A 169 20.44 -5.27 -39.93
C SER A 169 19.52 -5.30 -38.70
N HIS A 170 19.11 -4.15 -38.16
CA HIS A 170 18.13 -4.07 -37.08
C HIS A 170 16.80 -4.73 -37.47
N MET A 171 16.31 -4.49 -38.69
CA MET A 171 15.08 -5.11 -39.18
C MET A 171 15.15 -6.63 -39.24
N LYS A 172 16.29 -7.19 -39.64
CA LYS A 172 16.48 -8.65 -39.65
C LYS A 172 16.34 -9.25 -38.24
N TYR A 173 16.91 -8.59 -37.23
CA TYR A 173 16.75 -9.00 -35.83
C TYR A 173 15.31 -8.84 -35.35
N ILE A 174 14.67 -7.70 -35.60
CA ILE A 174 13.27 -7.48 -35.23
C ILE A 174 12.35 -8.54 -35.87
N VAL A 175 12.55 -8.88 -37.15
CA VAL A 175 11.78 -9.96 -37.81
C VAL A 175 11.97 -11.30 -37.08
N GLN A 176 13.20 -11.64 -36.67
CA GLN A 176 13.45 -12.85 -35.89
C GLN A 176 12.75 -12.81 -34.53
N ILE A 177 12.86 -11.68 -33.81
CA ILE A 177 12.22 -11.47 -32.51
C ILE A 177 10.71 -11.65 -32.62
N LEU A 178 10.06 -11.02 -33.60
CA LEU A 178 8.60 -11.11 -33.79
C LEU A 178 8.14 -12.54 -34.09
N ARG A 179 8.95 -13.34 -34.79
CA ARG A 179 8.65 -14.74 -35.09
C ARG A 179 8.72 -15.62 -33.85
N GLU A 180 9.73 -15.44 -33.02
CA GLU A 180 10.05 -16.38 -31.94
C GLU A 180 9.62 -15.96 -30.54
N ALA A 181 9.47 -14.67 -30.28
CA ALA A 181 9.16 -14.15 -28.95
C ALA A 181 7.71 -14.49 -28.54
N ASN A 182 7.55 -14.78 -27.25
CA ASN A 182 6.31 -15.14 -26.57
C ASN A 182 6.29 -14.60 -25.12
N SER A 183 5.28 -14.97 -24.33
CA SER A 183 5.10 -14.55 -22.93
C SER A 183 6.29 -14.85 -22.01
N ASP A 184 7.07 -15.88 -22.31
CA ASP A 184 8.22 -16.34 -21.52
C ASP A 184 9.55 -15.75 -22.01
N SER A 185 9.47 -14.74 -22.87
CA SER A 185 10.62 -14.10 -23.51
C SER A 185 10.86 -12.69 -22.95
N LEU A 186 12.13 -12.35 -22.75
CA LEU A 186 12.58 -10.98 -22.50
C LEU A 186 13.12 -10.41 -23.81
N VAL A 187 12.64 -9.24 -24.21
CA VAL A 187 13.08 -8.55 -25.43
C VAL A 187 13.65 -7.19 -25.03
N LEU A 188 14.88 -6.93 -25.46
CA LEU A 188 15.61 -5.70 -25.22
C LEU A 188 15.89 -5.03 -26.57
N LEU A 189 15.31 -3.84 -26.79
CA LEU A 189 15.44 -3.08 -28.04
C LEU A 189 16.08 -1.72 -27.75
N ASP A 190 17.19 -1.42 -28.39
CA ASP A 190 17.81 -0.09 -28.32
C ASP A 190 17.42 0.76 -29.53
N GLU A 191 17.10 2.03 -29.30
CA GLU A 191 16.75 3.02 -30.32
C GLU A 191 15.71 2.54 -31.35
N LEU A 192 14.61 1.95 -30.86
CA LEU A 192 13.55 1.42 -31.71
C LEU A 192 12.96 2.53 -32.61
N GLY A 193 13.02 2.29 -33.93
CA GLY A 193 12.57 3.22 -34.96
C GLY A 193 13.66 4.09 -35.57
N ALA A 194 14.91 3.98 -35.12
CA ALA A 194 16.05 4.72 -35.65
C ALA A 194 16.52 4.22 -37.03
N GLY A 195 17.40 4.99 -37.68
CA GLY A 195 18.07 4.63 -38.94
C GLY A 195 17.25 4.80 -40.23
N THR A 196 16.05 5.39 -40.16
CA THR A 196 15.18 5.68 -41.32
C THR A 196 14.45 7.02 -41.13
N ASP A 197 13.51 7.35 -42.02
CA ASP A 197 12.62 8.49 -41.87
C ASP A 197 11.95 8.47 -40.47
N PRO A 198 12.02 9.55 -39.68
CA PRO A 198 11.50 9.57 -38.32
C PRO A 198 10.01 9.25 -38.20
N THR A 199 9.21 9.56 -39.22
CA THR A 199 7.76 9.30 -39.19
C THR A 199 7.47 7.82 -39.47
N GLU A 200 8.15 7.25 -40.47
CA GLU A 200 8.04 5.82 -40.79
C GLU A 200 8.61 4.94 -39.68
N GLY A 201 9.79 5.29 -39.17
CA GLY A 201 10.46 4.59 -38.08
C GLY A 201 9.63 4.56 -36.81
N ALA A 202 8.98 5.69 -36.47
CA ALA A 202 8.07 5.75 -35.34
C ALA A 202 6.81 4.89 -35.54
N ALA A 203 6.20 4.94 -36.74
CA ALA A 203 5.04 4.11 -37.06
C ALA A 203 5.35 2.61 -36.96
N LEU A 204 6.52 2.21 -37.48
CA LEU A 204 6.99 0.84 -37.40
C LEU A 204 7.28 0.42 -35.96
N GLY A 205 7.95 1.27 -35.17
CA GLY A 205 8.23 1.02 -33.76
C GLY A 205 6.95 0.80 -32.94
N MET A 206 5.92 1.63 -33.16
CA MET A 206 4.61 1.44 -32.53
C MET A 206 3.97 0.10 -32.92
N ALA A 207 4.05 -0.30 -34.19
CA ALA A 207 3.50 -1.58 -34.66
C ALA A 207 4.24 -2.79 -34.05
N VAL A 208 5.56 -2.71 -33.93
CA VAL A 208 6.40 -3.74 -33.29
C VAL A 208 6.04 -3.89 -31.82
N LEU A 209 5.95 -2.78 -31.08
CA LEU A 209 5.55 -2.81 -29.67
C LEU A 209 4.12 -3.32 -29.49
N ASP A 210 3.18 -2.93 -30.34
CA ASP A 210 1.78 -3.41 -30.29
C ASP A 210 1.68 -4.92 -30.51
N PHE A 211 2.46 -5.45 -31.45
CA PHE A 211 2.53 -6.88 -31.73
C PHE A 211 3.09 -7.66 -30.53
N LEU A 212 4.20 -7.20 -29.94
CA LEU A 212 4.79 -7.84 -28.76
C LEU A 212 3.88 -7.71 -27.53
N ARG A 213 3.16 -6.59 -27.39
CA ARG A 213 2.17 -6.38 -26.33
C ARG A 213 1.06 -7.43 -26.40
N LYS A 214 0.53 -7.68 -27.59
CA LYS A 214 -0.52 -8.69 -27.84
C LYS A 214 -0.07 -10.12 -27.51
N LYS A 215 1.24 -10.40 -27.60
CA LYS A 215 1.84 -11.67 -27.18
C LYS A 215 2.18 -11.74 -25.70
N GLU A 216 1.91 -10.69 -24.93
CA GLU A 216 2.25 -10.55 -23.51
C GLU A 216 3.75 -10.68 -23.20
N THR A 217 4.60 -10.44 -24.21
CA THR A 217 6.05 -10.49 -24.09
C THR A 217 6.56 -9.39 -23.17
N LYS A 218 7.61 -9.67 -22.38
CA LYS A 218 8.27 -8.64 -21.57
C LYS A 218 9.27 -7.88 -22.43
N VAL A 219 9.03 -6.59 -22.64
CA VAL A 219 9.85 -5.75 -23.52
C VAL A 219 10.38 -4.55 -22.76
N ILE A 220 11.66 -4.27 -22.93
CA ILE A 220 12.25 -2.96 -22.61
C ILE A 220 12.78 -2.39 -23.91
N ALA A 221 12.25 -1.24 -24.31
CA ALA A 221 12.66 -0.56 -25.54
C ALA A 221 13.19 0.82 -25.17
N THR A 222 14.21 1.32 -25.87
CA THR A 222 14.64 2.71 -25.78
C THR A 222 14.27 3.44 -27.07
N THR A 223 13.97 4.74 -26.99
CA THR A 223 13.67 5.52 -28.19
C THR A 223 14.02 7.00 -28.01
N HIS A 224 14.11 7.71 -29.14
CA HIS A 224 14.21 9.15 -29.22
C HIS A 224 12.99 9.79 -29.93
N HIS A 225 12.03 8.98 -30.41
CA HIS A 225 10.86 9.46 -31.15
C HIS A 225 9.71 9.90 -30.24
N ASP A 226 9.21 11.13 -30.42
CA ASP A 226 8.10 11.67 -29.61
C ASP A 226 6.77 10.91 -29.79
N SER A 227 6.54 10.35 -30.98
CA SER A 227 5.33 9.57 -31.27
C SER A 227 5.25 8.28 -30.43
N LEU A 228 6.40 7.62 -30.19
CA LEU A 228 6.46 6.45 -29.31
C LEU A 228 6.19 6.84 -27.85
N LYS A 229 6.69 8.00 -27.38
CA LYS A 229 6.38 8.52 -26.04
C LYS A 229 4.87 8.65 -25.82
N THR A 230 4.19 9.15 -26.84
CA THR A 230 2.72 9.36 -26.84
C THR A 230 2.00 8.02 -26.85
N TYR A 231 2.46 7.07 -27.66
CA TYR A 231 1.95 5.70 -27.67
C TYR A 231 2.08 5.03 -26.30
N ALA A 232 3.24 5.12 -25.64
CA ALA A 232 3.45 4.54 -24.31
C ALA A 232 2.53 5.15 -23.24
N TYR A 233 2.15 6.42 -23.39
CA TYR A 233 1.22 7.09 -22.48
C TYR A 233 -0.24 6.66 -22.70
N LEU A 234 -0.69 6.59 -23.96
CA LEU A 234 -2.09 6.28 -24.31
C LEU A 234 -2.43 4.79 -24.22
N THR A 235 -1.42 3.92 -24.26
CA THR A 235 -1.61 2.49 -24.45
C THR A 235 -1.58 1.73 -23.14
N LYS A 236 -2.67 1.04 -22.79
CA LYS A 236 -2.72 0.17 -21.62
C LYS A 236 -1.72 -1.00 -21.75
N GLY A 237 -0.95 -1.24 -20.69
CA GLY A 237 0.04 -2.32 -20.64
C GLY A 237 1.42 -1.94 -21.19
N VAL A 238 1.57 -0.69 -21.64
CA VAL A 238 2.84 -0.03 -21.94
C VAL A 238 3.05 1.05 -20.88
N CYS A 239 4.28 1.24 -20.44
CA CYS A 239 4.62 2.31 -19.51
C CYS A 239 5.83 3.08 -20.05
N ASN A 240 5.75 4.40 -19.97
CA ASN A 240 6.88 5.25 -20.28
C ASN A 240 7.79 5.35 -19.05
N ALA A 241 9.09 5.40 -19.27
CA ALA A 241 10.09 5.70 -18.27
C ALA A 241 11.07 6.72 -18.83
N ARG A 242 11.55 7.60 -17.96
CA ARG A 242 12.64 8.52 -18.30
C ARG A 242 13.88 8.17 -17.52
N VAL A 243 15.03 8.33 -18.14
CA VAL A 243 16.30 8.34 -17.42
C VAL A 243 16.60 9.78 -17.02
N GLU A 244 16.78 10.00 -15.73
CA GLU A 244 17.05 11.33 -15.20
C GLU A 244 18.48 11.80 -15.56
N PHE A 245 18.58 13.10 -15.79
CA PHE A 245 19.78 13.78 -16.24
C PHE A 245 19.97 15.03 -15.40
N ASP A 246 21.16 15.18 -14.83
CA ASP A 246 21.48 16.38 -14.07
C ASP A 246 21.81 17.52 -15.04
N GLU A 247 20.89 18.48 -15.13
CA GLU A 247 21.04 19.64 -15.99
C GLU A 247 22.21 20.53 -15.58
N GLU A 248 22.67 20.53 -14.33
CA GLU A 248 23.79 21.33 -13.81
C GLU A 248 25.14 20.67 -14.07
N THR A 249 25.25 19.35 -13.92
CA THR A 249 26.54 18.65 -14.11
C THR A 249 26.69 17.99 -15.48
N LEU A 250 25.62 17.92 -16.28
CA LEU A 250 25.51 17.11 -17.52
C LEU A 250 25.81 15.62 -17.31
N LYS A 251 25.77 15.13 -16.07
CA LYS A 251 26.01 13.73 -15.77
C LYS A 251 24.67 12.98 -15.77
N PRO A 252 24.61 11.78 -16.37
CA PRO A 252 23.47 10.90 -16.17
C PRO A 252 23.29 10.61 -14.68
N THR A 253 22.09 10.81 -14.15
CA THR A 253 21.78 10.38 -12.78
C THR A 253 21.35 8.92 -12.76
N PHE A 254 21.16 8.28 -13.93
CA PHE A 254 20.77 6.87 -14.12
C PHE A 254 19.53 6.44 -13.31
N GLN A 255 18.77 7.39 -12.77
CA GLN A 255 17.51 7.08 -12.10
C GLN A 255 16.44 6.94 -13.16
N VAL A 256 15.76 5.79 -13.14
CA VAL A 256 14.66 5.51 -14.05
C VAL A 256 13.35 5.87 -13.35
N SER A 257 12.73 6.94 -13.80
CA SER A 257 11.46 7.42 -13.29
C SER A 257 10.32 6.88 -14.16
N ILE A 258 9.57 5.90 -13.63
CA ILE A 258 8.49 5.20 -14.33
C ILE A 258 7.20 6.05 -14.32
N GLY A 259 6.48 6.03 -15.44
CA GLY A 259 5.18 6.67 -15.64
C GLY A 259 5.22 8.07 -16.24
N LEU A 260 6.39 8.66 -16.51
CA LEU A 260 6.51 10.00 -17.10
C LEU A 260 7.40 10.00 -18.35
N PRO A 261 6.98 10.64 -19.46
CA PRO A 261 7.87 10.93 -20.58
C PRO A 261 8.92 11.96 -20.18
N GLY A 262 10.16 11.80 -20.66
CA GLY A 262 11.23 12.78 -20.42
C GLY A 262 11.20 13.99 -21.38
N LYS A 263 11.61 15.16 -20.88
CA LYS A 263 11.85 16.39 -21.67
C LYS A 263 12.98 16.19 -22.69
N SER A 264 12.89 16.88 -23.82
CA SER A 264 13.98 16.93 -24.81
C SER A 264 15.08 17.91 -24.36
N CYS A 265 16.16 17.41 -23.74
CA CYS A 265 17.24 18.24 -23.18
C CYS A 265 18.28 18.74 -24.21
N ALA A 266 18.08 18.53 -25.52
CA ALA A 266 19.08 18.76 -26.56
C ALA A 266 19.68 20.19 -26.55
N PHE A 267 18.84 21.22 -26.36
CA PHE A 267 19.30 22.61 -26.33
C PHE A 267 20.12 22.98 -25.09
N ILE A 268 19.79 22.39 -23.94
CA ILE A 268 20.52 22.59 -22.67
C ILE A 268 21.93 22.00 -22.81
N VAL A 269 22.02 20.80 -23.38
CA VAL A 269 23.29 20.14 -23.68
C VAL A 269 24.10 20.96 -24.69
N ALA A 270 23.49 21.39 -25.80
CA ALA A 270 24.18 22.17 -26.82
C ALA A 270 24.75 23.50 -26.29
N ARG A 271 23.98 24.24 -25.47
CA ARG A 271 24.44 25.49 -24.85
C ARG A 271 25.65 25.27 -23.94
N LYS A 272 25.66 24.19 -23.15
CA LYS A 272 26.78 23.87 -22.26
C LYS A 272 28.00 23.32 -22.98
N LEU A 273 27.82 22.66 -24.13
CA LEU A 273 28.92 22.28 -25.02
C LEU A 273 29.53 23.49 -25.77
N GLY A 274 29.03 24.70 -25.52
CA GLY A 274 29.59 25.94 -26.06
C GLY A 274 28.88 26.48 -27.30
N LEU A 275 27.70 25.95 -27.66
CA LEU A 275 26.91 26.50 -28.77
C LEU A 275 26.42 27.92 -28.41
N ALA A 276 26.61 28.86 -29.35
CA ALA A 276 26.25 30.26 -29.15
C ALA A 276 24.75 30.40 -28.79
N PRO A 277 24.39 31.23 -27.78
CA PRO A 277 23.00 31.39 -27.35
C PRO A 277 22.07 31.83 -28.48
N GLU A 278 22.57 32.64 -29.42
CA GLU A 278 21.82 33.12 -30.58
C GLU A 278 21.37 31.96 -31.49
N VAL A 279 22.26 30.99 -31.72
CA VAL A 279 21.95 29.79 -32.52
C VAL A 279 20.94 28.90 -31.79
N VAL A 280 21.03 28.79 -30.47
CA VAL A 280 20.06 28.03 -29.66
C VAL A 280 18.67 28.68 -29.72
N LEU A 281 18.60 30.01 -29.58
CA LEU A 281 17.34 30.76 -29.67
C LEU A 281 16.71 30.65 -31.06
N GLN A 282 17.53 30.75 -32.11
CA GLN A 282 17.07 30.55 -33.48
C GLN A 282 16.59 29.11 -33.70
N ALA A 283 17.29 28.12 -33.18
CA ALA A 283 16.89 26.71 -33.28
C ALA A 283 15.57 26.41 -32.54
N GLN A 284 15.35 27.04 -31.37
CA GLN A 284 14.07 26.96 -30.65
C GLN A 284 12.91 27.57 -31.44
N SER A 285 13.16 28.61 -32.25
CA SER A 285 12.12 29.23 -33.08
C SER A 285 11.60 28.33 -34.21
N PHE A 286 12.37 27.31 -34.61
CA PHE A 286 11.95 26.32 -35.61
C PHE A 286 11.06 25.20 -35.04
N LEU A 287 10.84 25.15 -33.72
CA LEU A 287 9.93 24.17 -33.12
C LEU A 287 8.46 24.58 -33.33
N SER A 288 7.60 23.59 -33.59
CA SER A 288 6.16 23.84 -33.67
C SER A 288 5.59 24.30 -32.33
N GLN A 289 4.60 25.20 -32.36
CA GLN A 289 3.94 25.68 -31.14
C GLN A 289 3.28 24.55 -30.33
N GLU A 290 2.83 23.49 -30.99
CA GLU A 290 2.27 22.30 -30.35
C GLU A 290 3.31 21.56 -29.51
N LYS A 291 4.54 21.42 -30.02
CA LYS A 291 5.64 20.78 -29.30
C LYS A 291 6.06 21.58 -28.07
N ILE A 292 6.13 22.90 -28.20
CA ILE A 292 6.42 23.81 -27.07
C ILE A 292 5.35 23.70 -25.97
N LYS A 293 4.07 23.64 -26.35
CA LYS A 293 2.96 23.46 -25.39
C LYS A 293 3.01 22.09 -24.71
N ALA A 294 3.34 21.02 -25.45
CA ALA A 294 3.47 19.68 -24.90
C ALA A 294 4.63 19.60 -23.88
N ASP A 295 5.80 20.14 -24.22
CA ASP A 295 6.96 20.18 -23.31
C ASP A 295 6.65 20.98 -22.03
N ASN A 296 5.96 22.11 -22.14
CA ASN A 296 5.53 22.90 -20.97
C ASN A 296 4.50 22.17 -20.10
N LEU A 297 3.60 21.40 -20.70
CA LEU A 297 2.63 20.60 -19.96
C LEU A 297 3.33 19.47 -19.18
N ILE A 298 4.31 18.81 -19.80
CA ILE A 298 5.14 17.79 -19.15
C ILE A 298 5.90 18.41 -17.97
N GLU A 299 6.48 19.60 -18.13
CA GLU A 299 7.18 20.31 -17.06
C GLU A 299 6.26 20.61 -15.87
N LYS A 300 5.01 21.02 -16.13
CA LYS A 300 4.03 21.25 -15.07
C LYS A 300 3.63 19.95 -14.35
N ILE A 301 3.41 18.87 -15.11
CA ILE A 301 3.10 17.54 -14.55
C ILE A 301 4.26 17.06 -13.66
N GLU A 302 5.50 17.32 -14.04
CA GLU A 302 6.68 16.96 -13.24
C GLU A 302 6.76 17.74 -11.93
N GLN A 303 6.52 19.05 -11.97
CA GLN A 303 6.47 19.89 -10.77
C GLN A 303 5.37 19.43 -9.83
N ASP A 304 4.17 19.17 -10.36
CA ASP A 304 3.02 18.70 -9.60
C ASP A 304 3.30 17.31 -8.99
N LYS A 305 3.91 16.38 -9.74
CA LYS A 305 4.29 15.06 -9.21
C LYS A 305 5.30 15.17 -8.07
N LYS A 306 6.31 16.04 -8.20
CA LYS A 306 7.32 16.24 -7.17
C LYS A 306 6.69 16.81 -5.89
N LEU A 307 5.75 17.74 -6.02
CA LEU A 307 4.93 18.25 -4.92
C LEU A 307 4.13 17.12 -4.26
N ILE A 308 3.40 16.33 -5.04
CA ILE A 308 2.60 15.20 -4.54
C ILE A 308 3.48 14.18 -3.79
N GLU A 309 4.68 13.89 -4.30
CA GLU A 309 5.59 12.94 -3.66
C GLU A 309 6.17 13.47 -2.34
N GLN A 310 6.42 14.77 -2.24
CA GLN A 310 6.80 15.44 -0.99
C GLN A 310 5.64 15.43 0.02
N GLU A 311 4.43 15.78 -0.41
CA GLU A 311 3.24 15.73 0.43
C GLU A 311 2.96 14.31 0.93
N LYS A 312 3.12 13.30 0.06
CA LYS A 312 2.93 11.89 0.44
C LYS A 312 3.90 11.46 1.53
N LYS A 313 5.17 11.85 1.46
CA LYS A 313 6.15 11.58 2.52
C LYS A 313 5.78 12.25 3.84
N LEU A 314 5.28 13.49 3.79
CA LEU A 314 4.80 14.20 4.98
C LEU A 314 3.58 13.52 5.59
N ILE A 315 2.64 13.05 4.76
CA ILE A 315 1.45 12.31 5.19
C ILE A 315 1.85 10.97 5.84
N GLU A 316 2.80 10.24 5.25
CA GLU A 316 3.30 8.97 5.81
C GLU A 316 3.96 9.19 7.18
N ALA A 317 4.82 10.22 7.32
CA ALA A 317 5.43 10.57 8.61
C ALA A 317 4.37 10.98 9.66
N SER A 318 3.42 11.83 9.29
CA SER A 318 2.33 12.24 10.20
C SER A 318 1.43 11.07 10.62
N LYS A 319 1.24 10.09 9.73
CA LYS A 319 0.49 8.87 10.04
C LYS A 319 1.24 7.98 11.04
N GLU A 320 2.55 7.84 10.91
CA GLU A 320 3.39 7.12 11.88
C GLU A 320 3.34 7.79 13.26
N GLU A 321 3.49 9.12 13.32
CA GLU A 321 3.34 9.88 14.57
C GLU A 321 1.94 9.69 15.21
N SER A 322 0.89 9.71 14.38
CA SER A 322 -0.48 9.50 14.86
C SER A 322 -0.68 8.11 15.45
N ILE A 323 -0.06 7.09 14.87
CA ILE A 323 -0.08 5.71 15.41
C ILE A 323 0.64 5.66 16.75
N GLU A 324 1.83 6.27 16.87
CA GLU A 324 2.55 6.30 18.15
C GLU A 324 1.78 7.03 19.26
N ILE A 325 1.16 8.16 18.94
CA ILE A 325 0.35 8.92 19.91
C ILE A 325 -0.85 8.09 20.36
N LYS A 326 -1.51 7.39 19.43
CA LYS A 326 -2.63 6.51 19.76
C LYS A 326 -2.21 5.38 20.69
N ASP A 327 -1.07 4.73 20.43
CA ASP A 327 -0.54 3.67 21.27
C ASP A 327 -0.16 4.17 22.68
N LYS A 328 0.36 5.40 22.79
CA LYS A 328 0.62 6.04 24.09
C LYS A 328 -0.68 6.31 24.85
N LEU A 329 -1.70 6.85 24.18
CA LEU A 329 -3.01 7.15 24.78
C LEU A 329 -3.74 5.88 25.24
N GLU A 330 -3.69 4.78 24.48
CA GLU A 330 -4.26 3.50 24.90
C GLU A 330 -3.59 2.96 26.17
N LYS A 331 -2.26 3.08 26.28
CA LYS A 331 -1.53 2.69 27.50
C LYS A 331 -1.91 3.55 28.70
N GLU A 332 -2.10 4.86 28.53
CA GLU A 332 -2.55 5.74 29.61
C GLU A 332 -3.99 5.46 30.04
N LEU A 333 -4.90 5.22 29.09
CA LEU A 333 -6.28 4.84 29.37
C LEU A 333 -6.35 3.56 30.18
N ASN A 334 -5.58 2.53 29.81
CA ASN A 334 -5.53 1.28 30.55
C ASN A 334 -5.02 1.48 32.00
N LYS A 335 -4.00 2.32 32.20
CA LYS A 335 -3.53 2.68 33.55
C LYS A 335 -4.60 3.40 34.37
N ILE A 336 -5.35 4.32 33.75
CA ILE A 336 -6.44 5.04 34.43
C ILE A 336 -7.55 4.06 34.84
N GLU A 337 -7.90 3.09 33.97
CA GLU A 337 -8.89 2.07 34.29
C GLU A 337 -8.45 1.15 35.44
N GLU A 338 -7.18 0.74 35.47
CA GLU A 338 -6.61 -0.05 36.57
C GLU A 338 -6.63 0.73 37.88
N ASN A 339 -6.15 1.98 37.88
CA ASN A 339 -6.18 2.85 39.05
C ASN A 339 -7.60 3.08 39.56
N LYS A 340 -8.57 3.25 38.66
CA LYS A 340 -9.98 3.40 39.03
C LYS A 340 -10.51 2.14 39.72
N LYS A 341 -10.18 0.95 39.22
CA LYS A 341 -10.55 -0.32 39.85
C LYS A 341 -9.96 -0.43 41.25
N GLU A 342 -8.68 -0.08 41.43
CA GLU A 342 -8.04 -0.09 42.75
C GLU A 342 -8.71 0.88 43.74
N ILE A 343 -8.99 2.12 43.31
CA ILE A 343 -9.63 3.13 44.16
C ILE A 343 -10.99 2.65 44.62
N ILE A 344 -11.79 2.08 43.71
CA ILE A 344 -13.11 1.52 44.04
C ILE A 344 -12.97 0.39 45.04
N LEU A 345 -11.98 -0.50 44.87
CA LEU A 345 -11.77 -1.65 45.75
C LEU A 345 -11.34 -1.21 47.15
N LYS A 346 -10.45 -0.21 47.26
CA LYS A 346 -10.07 0.42 48.53
C LYS A 346 -11.27 1.08 49.22
N ALA A 347 -12.10 1.81 48.47
CA ALA A 347 -13.32 2.43 49.00
C ALA A 347 -14.32 1.39 49.55
N TYR A 348 -14.49 0.25 48.88
CA TYR A 348 -15.33 -0.84 49.39
C TYR A 348 -14.77 -1.46 50.67
N GLN A 349 -13.46 -1.68 50.76
CA GLN A 349 -12.80 -2.21 51.97
C GLN A 349 -12.93 -1.25 53.16
N GLU A 350 -12.75 0.05 52.93
CA GLU A 350 -12.95 1.07 53.96
C GLU A 350 -14.41 1.12 54.42
N ALA A 351 -15.37 1.05 53.49
CA ALA A 351 -16.79 1.00 53.82
C ALA A 351 -17.16 -0.25 54.65
N GLU A 352 -16.64 -1.43 54.31
CA GLU A 352 -16.84 -2.65 55.10
C GLU A 352 -16.24 -2.52 56.50
N LYS A 353 -15.05 -1.91 56.62
CA LYS A 353 -14.41 -1.68 57.92
C LYS A 353 -15.25 -0.76 58.80
N ILE A 354 -15.76 0.35 58.24
CA ILE A 354 -16.65 1.29 58.94
C ILE A 354 -17.94 0.59 59.37
N LEU A 355 -18.55 -0.23 58.49
CA LEU A 355 -19.74 -1.01 58.83
C LEU A 355 -19.50 -1.97 60.00
N LYS A 356 -18.38 -2.70 59.97
CA LYS A 356 -18.00 -3.65 61.02
C LYS A 356 -17.70 -2.96 62.35
N GLU A 357 -17.02 -1.81 62.32
CA GLU A 357 -16.79 -0.98 63.50
C GLU A 357 -18.10 -0.43 64.09
N THR A 358 -19.03 -0.01 63.22
CA THR A 358 -20.35 0.50 63.62
C THR A 358 -21.21 -0.61 64.22
N GLN A 359 -21.21 -1.82 63.63
CA GLN A 359 -21.88 -3.01 64.18
C GLN A 359 -21.31 -3.39 65.55
N ASN A 360 -19.99 -3.46 65.69
CA ASN A 360 -19.35 -3.75 66.98
C ASN A 360 -19.66 -2.69 68.05
N ARG A 361 -19.77 -1.41 67.66
CA ARG A 361 -20.21 -0.34 68.58
C ARG A 361 -21.67 -0.52 69.00
N ALA A 362 -22.56 -0.84 68.07
CA ALA A 362 -23.96 -1.12 68.36
C ALA A 362 -24.12 -2.33 69.29
N GLU A 363 -23.41 -3.42 69.04
CA GLU A 363 -23.40 -4.61 69.91
C GLU A 363 -22.88 -4.30 71.31
N LYS A 364 -21.79 -3.54 71.45
CA LYS A 364 -21.29 -3.11 72.77
C LYS A 364 -22.29 -2.23 73.53
N ILE A 365 -23.06 -1.40 72.82
CA ILE A 365 -24.12 -0.59 73.42
C ILE A 365 -25.28 -1.50 73.87
N ILE A 366 -25.71 -2.45 73.05
CA ILE A 366 -26.74 -3.45 73.40
C ILE A 366 -26.28 -4.29 74.60
N GLU A 367 -25.01 -4.71 74.65
CA GLU A 367 -24.47 -5.51 75.75
C GLU A 367 -24.40 -4.70 77.06
N LYS A 368 -24.02 -3.41 77.00
CA LYS A 368 -24.09 -2.49 78.15
C LYS A 368 -25.52 -2.25 78.63
N LEU A 369 -26.49 -2.16 77.71
CA LEU A 369 -27.91 -2.02 78.04
C LEU A 369 -28.50 -3.30 78.65
N ASN A 370 -28.15 -4.47 78.12
CA ASN A 370 -28.56 -5.76 78.68
C ASN A 370 -27.96 -6.01 80.07
N LYS A 371 -26.70 -5.63 80.31
CA LYS A 371 -26.10 -5.67 81.66
C LYS A 371 -26.82 -4.74 82.65
N ARG A 372 -27.38 -3.61 82.19
CA ARG A 372 -28.26 -2.75 83.01
C ARG A 372 -29.66 -3.33 83.21
N MET A 373 -30.18 -4.13 82.27
CA MET A 373 -31.48 -4.83 82.41
C MET A 373 -31.46 -5.94 83.47
N VAL A 374 -30.30 -6.56 83.75
CA VAL A 374 -30.22 -7.65 84.75
C VAL A 374 -30.38 -7.13 86.20
N PHE A 375 -30.21 -5.82 86.45
CA PHE A 375 -30.21 -5.26 87.81
C PHE A 375 -31.48 -4.54 88.27
N ASN A 376 -32.54 -4.39 87.45
CA ASN A 376 -33.79 -3.76 87.89
C ASN A 376 -35.03 -4.47 87.32
N LYS A 377 -35.80 -5.14 88.19
CA LYS A 377 -37.00 -5.93 87.83
C LYS A 377 -38.31 -5.14 87.83
N GLU A 378 -38.28 -3.81 88.00
CA GLU A 378 -39.48 -2.97 88.00
C GLU A 378 -39.24 -1.70 87.16
N SER A 379 -39.61 -1.75 85.87
CA SER A 379 -39.95 -0.59 84.99
C SER A 379 -40.05 -1.04 83.52
N GLN A 380 -41.15 -1.71 83.14
CA GLN A 380 -41.32 -2.26 81.78
C GLN A 380 -41.99 -1.31 80.76
N GLY A 381 -42.30 -0.06 81.09
CA GLY A 381 -43.00 0.85 80.16
C GLY A 381 -42.13 1.80 79.32
N PRO A 382 -41.19 2.57 79.92
CA PRO A 382 -40.51 3.67 79.21
C PRO A 382 -39.26 3.24 78.42
N LEU A 383 -38.57 2.17 78.84
CA LEU A 383 -37.31 1.73 78.23
C LEU A 383 -37.48 1.07 76.85
N LEU A 384 -38.60 0.37 76.62
CA LEU A 384 -38.93 -0.21 75.31
C LEU A 384 -39.16 0.88 74.25
N LYS A 385 -39.71 2.03 74.65
CA LYS A 385 -39.85 3.21 73.76
C LYS A 385 -38.48 3.84 73.44
N GLN A 386 -37.56 3.93 74.39
CA GLN A 386 -36.19 4.39 74.13
C GLN A 386 -35.40 3.40 73.25
N MET A 387 -35.57 2.09 73.44
CA MET A 387 -34.97 1.09 72.55
C MET A 387 -35.54 1.16 71.12
N GLN A 388 -36.85 1.41 70.97
CA GLN A 388 -37.44 1.64 69.65
C GLN A 388 -36.88 2.91 68.99
N MET A 389 -36.74 4.02 69.73
CA MET A 389 -36.18 5.26 69.19
C MET A 389 -34.71 5.12 68.77
N ILE A 390 -33.86 4.49 69.59
CA ILE A 390 -32.43 4.30 69.25
C ILE A 390 -32.28 3.30 68.09
N SER A 391 -33.09 2.24 68.05
CA SER A 391 -33.09 1.30 66.90
C SER A 391 -33.60 1.95 65.61
N GLN A 392 -34.50 2.94 65.72
CA GLN A 392 -34.98 3.75 64.60
C GLN A 392 -33.93 4.78 64.16
N GLU A 393 -33.19 5.40 65.07
CA GLU A 393 -32.07 6.30 64.75
C GLU A 393 -30.93 5.57 64.04
N ILE A 394 -30.58 4.36 64.50
CA ILE A 394 -29.56 3.53 63.84
C ILE A 394 -30.05 3.06 62.45
N LYS A 395 -31.33 2.69 62.31
CA LYS A 395 -31.91 2.40 60.98
C LYS A 395 -31.95 3.64 60.07
N ALA A 396 -32.13 4.83 60.63
CA ALA A 396 -32.12 6.09 59.89
C ALA A 396 -30.71 6.47 59.42
N GLU A 397 -29.66 6.24 60.23
CA GLU A 397 -28.27 6.43 59.81
C GLU A 397 -27.82 5.41 58.76
N ILE A 398 -28.26 4.15 58.87
CA ILE A 398 -28.01 3.13 57.83
C ILE A 398 -28.73 3.47 56.52
N ASN A 399 -29.91 4.10 56.57
CA ASN A 399 -30.61 4.59 55.37
C ASN A 399 -29.99 5.86 54.76
N LYS A 400 -29.22 6.67 55.52
CA LYS A 400 -28.45 7.79 54.99
C LYS A 400 -27.19 7.36 54.20
N ILE A 401 -26.68 6.16 54.45
CA ILE A 401 -25.49 5.61 53.78
C ILE A 401 -25.86 4.81 52.50
N LYS A 402 -27.15 4.53 52.28
CA LYS A 402 -27.61 4.13 50.95
C LYS A 402 -27.59 5.37 50.06
N PRO A 403 -26.97 5.33 48.86
CA PRO A 403 -27.13 6.43 47.92
C PRO A 403 -28.62 6.62 47.68
N GLU A 404 -29.09 7.87 47.75
CA GLU A 404 -30.45 8.25 47.37
C GLU A 404 -30.74 7.70 45.96
N ARG A 405 -31.35 6.52 45.91
CA ARG A 405 -32.10 6.09 44.74
C ARG A 405 -33.36 6.94 44.79
N GLY A 406 -33.35 8.03 44.03
CA GLY A 406 -34.51 8.86 43.81
C GLY A 406 -35.71 7.96 43.52
N LEU A 407 -36.66 7.95 44.46
CA LEU A 407 -38.00 7.42 44.29
C LEU A 407 -38.66 8.21 43.16
N ILE A 408 -38.63 7.67 41.94
CA ILE A 408 -39.54 8.12 40.89
C ILE A 408 -40.82 7.31 41.07
N LYS A 409 -41.89 8.08 41.29
CA LYS A 409 -43.29 7.68 41.45
C LYS A 409 -43.70 6.56 40.48
N ASP A 410 -44.60 5.71 40.96
CA ASP A 410 -45.47 4.82 40.20
C ASP A 410 -45.68 5.31 38.75
N GLN A 411 -44.96 4.70 37.82
CA GLN A 411 -45.34 4.68 36.43
C GLN A 411 -45.64 3.21 36.13
N SER A 412 -46.92 2.91 35.92
CA SER A 412 -47.36 1.65 35.34
C SER A 412 -46.73 1.54 33.95
N ILE A 413 -45.62 0.81 33.87
CA ILE A 413 -44.91 0.52 32.64
C ILE A 413 -45.59 -0.69 31.98
N GLU A 414 -46.06 -0.52 30.76
CA GLU A 414 -46.69 -1.59 29.97
C GLU A 414 -45.81 -2.04 28.81
N LYS A 415 -46.06 -3.23 28.27
CA LYS A 415 -45.37 -3.72 27.07
C LYS A 415 -45.69 -2.77 25.90
N GLY A 416 -44.65 -2.24 25.25
CA GLY A 416 -44.79 -1.29 24.15
C GLY A 416 -44.50 0.18 24.51
N ASP A 417 -44.28 0.50 25.79
CA ASP A 417 -43.92 1.86 26.20
C ASP A 417 -42.51 2.27 25.71
N TYR A 418 -42.39 3.54 25.30
CA TYR A 418 -41.11 4.18 25.01
C TYR A 418 -40.47 4.67 26.30
N VAL A 419 -39.24 4.23 26.50
CA VAL A 419 -38.51 4.49 27.74
C VAL A 419 -37.09 4.95 27.48
N PHE A 420 -36.60 5.79 28.37
CA PHE A 420 -35.24 6.28 28.37
C PHE A 420 -34.41 5.49 29.39
N ILE A 421 -33.25 4.98 28.96
CA ILE A 421 -32.38 4.14 29.78
C ILE A 421 -31.21 4.98 30.26
N LYS A 422 -31.09 5.20 31.58
CA LYS A 422 -30.14 6.16 32.16
C LYS A 422 -28.69 5.70 31.97
N SER A 423 -28.38 4.43 32.24
CA SER A 423 -27.01 3.91 32.09
C SER A 423 -26.45 3.98 30.67
N LEU A 424 -27.32 4.00 29.65
CA LEU A 424 -26.91 3.99 28.24
C LEU A 424 -27.15 5.33 27.54
N ASN A 425 -27.80 6.29 28.22
CA ASN A 425 -28.19 7.58 27.68
C ASN A 425 -28.92 7.47 26.32
N LYS A 426 -29.78 6.45 26.18
CA LYS A 426 -30.45 6.08 24.92
C LYS A 426 -31.92 5.74 25.16
N LYS A 427 -32.75 5.92 24.12
CA LYS A 427 -34.19 5.59 24.11
C LYS A 427 -34.41 4.18 23.55
N GLY A 428 -35.37 3.46 24.12
CA GLY A 428 -35.74 2.12 23.67
C GLY A 428 -37.20 1.79 23.93
N ILE A 429 -37.65 0.65 23.40
CA ILE A 429 -39.03 0.16 23.53
C ILE A 429 -39.03 -1.10 24.40
N ILE A 430 -39.99 -1.21 25.31
CA ILE A 430 -40.14 -2.41 26.16
C ILE A 430 -40.85 -3.53 25.40
N LEU A 431 -40.15 -4.65 25.20
CA LEU A 431 -40.69 -5.84 24.54
C LEU A 431 -41.38 -6.77 25.54
N SER A 432 -40.77 -6.98 26.71
CA SER A 432 -41.35 -7.83 27.75
C SER A 432 -40.85 -7.44 29.14
N ILE A 433 -41.75 -7.53 30.12
CA ILE A 433 -41.48 -7.27 31.53
C ILE A 433 -41.52 -8.61 32.24
N SER A 434 -40.45 -8.97 32.96
CA SER A 434 -40.42 -10.16 33.82
C SER A 434 -40.60 -9.73 35.27
N THR A 435 -41.82 -9.88 35.80
CA THR A 435 -42.19 -9.45 37.16
C THR A 435 -41.49 -10.23 38.27
N LYS A 436 -40.90 -11.41 37.96
CA LYS A 436 -40.16 -12.24 38.95
C LYS A 436 -38.68 -11.87 39.10
N SER A 437 -38.09 -11.15 38.14
CA SER A 437 -36.63 -10.95 38.07
C SER A 437 -36.20 -9.48 38.01
N GLU A 438 -37.12 -8.53 38.20
CA GLU A 438 -36.88 -7.08 38.19
C GLU A 438 -36.09 -6.56 36.96
N LYS A 439 -36.20 -7.28 35.83
CA LYS A 439 -35.51 -7.00 34.56
C LYS A 439 -36.52 -6.95 33.41
N CYS A 440 -36.37 -5.96 32.55
CA CYS A 440 -37.14 -5.76 31.33
C CYS A 440 -36.28 -6.04 30.10
N LYS A 441 -36.87 -6.67 29.09
CA LYS A 441 -36.25 -6.79 27.77
C LYS A 441 -36.59 -5.54 26.96
N VAL A 442 -35.59 -4.73 26.67
CA VAL A 442 -35.71 -3.49 25.91
C VAL A 442 -35.01 -3.62 24.57
N GLN A 443 -35.61 -3.03 23.54
CA GLN A 443 -35.00 -2.89 22.24
C GLN A 443 -34.50 -1.46 22.08
N ILE A 444 -33.19 -1.32 21.86
CA ILE A 444 -32.52 -0.07 21.53
C ILE A 444 -32.02 -0.26 20.10
N ASP A 445 -32.52 0.56 19.17
CA ASP A 445 -32.24 0.41 17.74
C ASP A 445 -32.57 -1.03 17.25
N ASN A 446 -31.55 -1.78 16.79
CA ASN A 446 -31.67 -3.18 16.34
C ASN A 446 -31.20 -4.23 17.37
N ILE A 447 -30.87 -3.82 18.60
CA ILE A 447 -30.28 -4.70 19.62
C ILE A 447 -31.28 -4.91 20.76
N LYS A 448 -31.50 -6.17 21.14
CA LYS A 448 -32.37 -6.55 22.27
C LYS A 448 -31.50 -6.86 23.48
N MET A 449 -31.76 -6.21 24.60
CA MET A 449 -31.00 -6.41 25.84
C MET A 449 -31.89 -6.40 27.07
N LEU A 450 -31.39 -6.96 28.17
CA LEU A 450 -32.06 -7.01 29.46
C LEU A 450 -31.56 -5.86 30.33
N VAL A 451 -32.45 -4.95 30.69
CA VAL A 451 -32.16 -3.76 31.50
C VAL A 451 -33.03 -3.80 32.76
N SER A 452 -32.49 -3.36 33.89
CA SER A 452 -33.24 -3.34 35.15
C SER A 452 -34.40 -2.35 35.09
N ILE A 453 -35.55 -2.69 35.69
CA ILE A 453 -36.74 -1.81 35.73
C ILE A 453 -36.40 -0.44 36.37
N PHE A 454 -35.44 -0.41 37.30
CA PHE A 454 -35.01 0.80 38.00
C PHE A 454 -34.15 1.76 37.16
N ASP A 455 -33.67 1.32 36.01
CA ASP A 455 -32.78 2.09 35.13
C ASP A 455 -33.53 2.72 33.93
N ILE A 456 -34.87 2.69 34.01
CA ILE A 456 -35.79 2.99 32.92
C ILE A 456 -36.73 4.12 33.38
N GLU A 457 -36.89 5.15 32.56
CA GLU A 457 -37.82 6.26 32.82
C GLU A 457 -38.82 6.41 31.66
N LYS A 458 -40.13 6.43 31.95
CA LYS A 458 -41.17 6.56 30.93
C LYS A 458 -41.16 7.96 30.37
N THR A 459 -41.13 8.08 29.04
CA THR A 459 -41.18 9.38 28.36
C THR A 459 -42.54 9.57 27.73
N ASP A 460 -43.31 10.56 28.19
CA ASP A 460 -44.58 10.94 27.57
C ASP A 460 -44.34 11.85 26.36
N LYS A 461 -44.95 11.45 25.23
CA LYS A 461 -45.11 12.15 23.94
C LYS A 461 -44.09 11.87 22.82
N LEU A 462 -44.65 11.15 21.86
CA LEU A 462 -44.29 11.04 20.45
C LEU A 462 -44.49 12.39 19.74
N ASN A 463 -43.42 13.00 19.21
CA ASN A 463 -43.57 13.91 18.08
C ASN A 463 -43.87 13.07 16.84
N LYS A 464 -45.16 12.98 16.50
CA LYS A 464 -45.66 12.44 15.24
C LYS A 464 -45.13 13.27 14.07
N VAL A 465 -44.15 12.77 13.33
CA VAL A 465 -44.11 12.87 11.86
C VAL A 465 -43.40 11.63 11.33
N LEU A 466 -43.98 11.05 10.27
CA LEU A 466 -43.47 9.97 9.41
C LEU A 466 -43.86 8.53 9.80
N ASP A 467 -45.17 8.28 9.80
CA ASP A 467 -45.72 7.04 9.25
C ASP A 467 -46.81 7.42 8.23
N LYS A 468 -46.37 7.85 7.06
CA LYS A 468 -47.10 7.68 5.80
C LYS A 468 -46.04 7.38 4.75
N PHE A 469 -46.25 6.29 4.03
CA PHE A 469 -45.47 5.69 2.93
C PHE A 469 -44.78 4.36 3.27
N SER A 470 -45.58 3.41 3.78
CA SER A 470 -45.31 1.97 3.68
C SER A 470 -46.42 1.29 2.87
N HIS A 471 -46.42 1.53 1.56
CA HIS A 471 -46.95 0.68 0.50
C HIS A 471 -46.04 1.00 -0.69
N THR A 472 -45.18 0.12 -1.19
CA THR A 472 -45.43 -1.24 -1.67
C THR A 472 -44.19 -2.10 -1.46
N GLY A 473 -44.41 -3.33 -1.01
CA GLY A 473 -43.42 -4.41 -1.11
C GLY A 473 -43.44 -5.05 -2.50
N ASN A 474 -42.43 -5.89 -2.70
CA ASN A 474 -42.33 -6.96 -3.68
C ASN A 474 -42.32 -6.54 -5.15
N ASP A 475 -41.14 -6.21 -5.64
CA ASP A 475 -40.56 -6.88 -6.80
C ASP A 475 -39.11 -6.41 -6.90
N PHE A 476 -38.14 -7.30 -6.67
CA PHE A 476 -36.74 -7.28 -7.16
C PHE A 476 -35.92 -8.29 -6.36
N SER A 477 -36.39 -9.54 -6.35
CA SER A 477 -35.57 -10.70 -6.01
C SER A 477 -35.43 -11.56 -7.26
N ARG A 478 -34.68 -11.07 -8.25
CA ARG A 478 -34.16 -11.89 -9.35
C ARG A 478 -32.97 -11.18 -9.99
N GLY A 479 -31.82 -11.85 -9.89
CA GLY A 479 -30.61 -11.53 -10.65
C GLY A 479 -29.67 -10.59 -9.92
N LEU A 480 -28.64 -11.17 -9.28
CA LEU A 480 -27.22 -10.84 -9.46
C LEU A 480 -26.43 -11.62 -8.40
N ASN A 481 -26.00 -12.81 -8.79
CA ASN A 481 -24.87 -13.48 -8.18
C ASN A 481 -23.61 -12.79 -8.70
N GLY A 482 -22.79 -12.27 -7.79
CA GLY A 482 -21.41 -11.87 -8.08
C GLY A 482 -21.10 -10.42 -7.68
N GLY A 483 -20.24 -10.29 -6.67
CA GLY A 483 -19.43 -9.09 -6.38
C GLY A 483 -20.19 -7.86 -5.87
N ASP A 484 -20.14 -7.64 -4.55
CA ASP A 484 -19.73 -6.35 -3.95
C ASP A 484 -20.27 -6.18 -2.52
N SER A 485 -19.59 -6.79 -1.55
CA SER A 485 -19.75 -6.41 -0.13
C SER A 485 -19.30 -4.96 0.16
N PHE A 486 -18.60 -4.33 -0.80
CA PHE A 486 -18.09 -2.97 -0.72
C PHE A 486 -19.17 -1.90 -0.96
N SER A 487 -20.22 -2.21 -1.74
CA SER A 487 -21.32 -1.27 -2.01
C SER A 487 -22.31 -1.19 -0.84
N LEU A 488 -22.63 -2.33 -0.22
CA LEU A 488 -23.58 -2.43 0.91
C LEU A 488 -23.10 -1.74 2.21
N SER A 489 -21.80 -1.62 2.41
CA SER A 489 -21.21 -0.92 3.56
C SER A 489 -21.20 0.60 3.37
N LYS A 490 -20.97 1.09 2.15
CA LYS A 490 -21.12 2.52 1.80
C LYS A 490 -22.57 2.99 1.87
N ILE A 491 -23.54 2.18 1.40
CA ILE A 491 -24.97 2.49 1.51
C ILE A 491 -25.41 2.68 2.96
N LYS A 492 -24.86 1.90 3.91
CA LYS A 492 -25.17 2.03 5.35
C LYS A 492 -24.54 3.25 6.03
N ALA A 493 -23.45 3.79 5.49
CA ALA A 493 -22.72 4.91 6.07
C ALA A 493 -23.06 6.27 5.44
N PHE A 494 -23.69 6.27 4.26
CA PHE A 494 -24.06 7.50 3.56
C PHE A 494 -25.21 8.22 4.28
N LYS A 495 -24.94 9.43 4.75
CA LYS A 495 -25.98 10.30 5.32
C LYS A 495 -26.68 11.00 4.17
N ASN A 496 -28.00 11.05 4.21
CA ASN A 496 -28.81 11.80 3.25
C ASN A 496 -28.76 13.33 3.48
N GLU A 497 -27.89 13.81 4.37
CA GLU A 497 -27.66 15.23 4.63
C GLU A 497 -26.17 15.57 4.61
N ILE A 498 -25.85 16.74 4.05
CA ILE A 498 -24.51 17.34 4.07
C ILE A 498 -24.58 18.77 4.60
N SER A 499 -23.65 19.15 5.48
CA SER A 499 -23.52 20.53 5.93
C SER A 499 -22.26 21.18 5.38
N ILE A 500 -22.45 22.24 4.61
CA ILE A 500 -21.37 23.09 4.06
C ILE A 500 -21.28 24.43 4.79
N ARG A 501 -21.78 24.48 6.04
CA ARG A 501 -21.69 25.67 6.90
C ARG A 501 -20.23 25.92 7.25
N HIS A 502 -19.85 27.19 7.34
CA HIS A 502 -18.49 27.65 7.65
C HIS A 502 -17.44 27.39 6.56
N LEU A 503 -17.83 26.91 5.38
CA LEU A 503 -16.95 26.79 4.22
C LEU A 503 -17.04 28.03 3.33
N THR A 504 -15.95 28.35 2.65
CA THR A 504 -15.95 29.31 1.54
C THR A 504 -16.58 28.68 0.29
N VAL A 505 -16.92 29.50 -0.71
CA VAL A 505 -17.51 29.03 -1.97
C VAL A 505 -16.58 28.04 -2.70
N GLU A 506 -15.28 28.33 -2.71
CA GLU A 506 -14.28 27.50 -3.40
C GLU A 506 -14.05 26.15 -2.69
N GLU A 507 -14.20 26.08 -1.36
CA GLU A 507 -14.09 24.84 -0.60
C GLU A 507 -15.38 24.00 -0.65
N ALA A 508 -16.55 24.66 -0.64
CA ALA A 508 -17.85 23.98 -0.60
C ALA A 508 -18.20 23.28 -1.92
N ARG A 509 -17.79 23.86 -3.06
CA ARG A 509 -18.11 23.33 -4.40
C ARG A 509 -17.62 21.89 -4.64
N PRO A 510 -16.31 21.57 -4.50
CA PRO A 510 -15.82 20.22 -4.76
C PRO A 510 -16.39 19.18 -3.79
N ILE A 511 -16.67 19.57 -2.54
CA ILE A 511 -17.28 18.71 -1.53
C ILE A 511 -18.72 18.37 -1.92
N LEU A 512 -19.46 19.36 -2.43
CA LEU A 512 -20.85 19.18 -2.84
C LEU A 512 -20.98 18.37 -4.13
N GLU A 513 -20.12 18.62 -5.12
CA GLU A 513 -20.06 17.84 -6.38
C GLU A 513 -19.85 16.35 -6.07
N LYS A 514 -18.81 16.03 -5.29
CA LYS A 514 -18.53 14.65 -4.86
C LYS A 514 -19.69 14.00 -4.11
N TYR A 515 -20.34 14.75 -3.21
CA TYR A 515 -21.48 14.24 -2.45
C TYR A 515 -22.70 13.93 -3.32
N LEU A 516 -22.97 14.75 -4.34
CA LEU A 516 -24.06 14.54 -5.29
C LEU A 516 -23.80 13.32 -6.19
N ASP A 517 -22.55 13.13 -6.63
CA ASP A 517 -22.12 11.95 -7.37
C ASP A 517 -22.29 10.67 -6.54
N ASP A 518 -21.82 10.69 -5.29
CA ASP A 518 -21.97 9.57 -4.36
C ASP A 518 -23.47 9.28 -4.10
N ALA A 519 -24.30 10.32 -3.91
CA ALA A 519 -25.75 10.16 -3.72
C ALA A 519 -26.45 9.55 -4.95
N TYR A 520 -26.04 9.95 -6.15
CA TYR A 520 -26.57 9.42 -7.41
C TYR A 520 -26.17 7.96 -7.61
N LEU A 521 -24.89 7.62 -7.41
CA LEU A 521 -24.39 6.24 -7.50
C LEU A 521 -25.06 5.29 -6.50
N LEU A 522 -25.40 5.80 -5.31
CA LEU A 522 -26.07 5.03 -4.26
C LEU A 522 -27.61 5.05 -4.38
N GLY A 523 -28.18 5.79 -5.33
CA GLY A 523 -29.63 5.92 -5.52
C GLY A 523 -30.35 6.62 -4.37
N VAL A 524 -29.66 7.45 -3.59
CA VAL A 524 -30.21 8.14 -2.42
C VAL A 524 -30.85 9.46 -2.86
N SER A 525 -32.18 9.51 -2.85
CA SER A 525 -32.98 10.69 -3.22
C SER A 525 -34.25 10.72 -2.38
N PRO A 526 -34.61 11.82 -1.69
CA PRO A 526 -33.96 13.14 -1.72
C PRO A 526 -32.74 13.27 -0.80
N VAL A 527 -31.87 14.24 -1.11
CA VAL A 527 -30.75 14.66 -0.26
C VAL A 527 -30.92 16.10 0.26
N TYR A 528 -30.37 16.38 1.44
CA TYR A 528 -30.49 17.66 2.15
C TYR A 528 -29.15 18.39 2.21
N ILE A 529 -29.07 19.59 1.64
CA ILE A 529 -27.86 20.43 1.64
C ILE A 529 -28.06 21.59 2.61
N ILE A 530 -27.30 21.60 3.70
CA ILE A 530 -27.36 22.61 4.76
C ILE A 530 -26.27 23.67 4.52
N HIS A 531 -26.65 24.78 3.90
CA HIS A 531 -25.76 25.92 3.59
C HIS A 531 -25.90 27.10 4.57
N GLY A 532 -26.89 27.07 5.46
CA GLY A 532 -27.12 28.09 6.48
C GLY A 532 -27.87 29.34 6.00
N LYS A 533 -28.36 30.16 6.94
CA LYS A 533 -29.22 31.33 6.71
C LYS A 533 -28.47 32.66 6.55
N GLY A 534 -27.15 32.63 6.27
CA GLY A 534 -26.30 33.82 6.20
C GLY A 534 -26.64 34.77 5.02
N LYS A 535 -25.67 35.52 4.51
CA LYS A 535 -25.84 36.45 3.37
C LYS A 535 -26.30 35.81 2.04
N GLY A 536 -26.62 34.51 2.02
CA GLY A 536 -27.13 33.79 0.84
C GLY A 536 -26.10 33.47 -0.24
N ILE A 537 -24.80 33.68 0.02
CA ILE A 537 -23.71 33.44 -0.95
C ILE A 537 -23.62 31.94 -1.29
N LEU A 538 -23.46 31.08 -0.28
CA LEU A 538 -23.44 29.62 -0.48
C LEU A 538 -24.74 29.09 -1.07
N ARG A 539 -25.88 29.71 -0.75
CA ARG A 539 -27.18 29.33 -1.32
C ARG A 539 -27.19 29.53 -2.85
N LYS A 540 -26.76 30.71 -3.31
CA LYS A 540 -26.71 31.02 -4.74
C LYS A 540 -25.78 30.07 -5.48
N GLU A 541 -24.64 29.71 -4.88
CA GLU A 541 -23.73 28.76 -5.50
C GLU A 541 -24.31 27.34 -5.55
N VAL A 542 -24.98 26.89 -4.48
CA VAL A 542 -25.71 25.61 -4.49
C VAL A 542 -26.77 25.61 -5.59
N GLU A 543 -27.62 26.63 -5.68
CA GLU A 543 -28.63 26.73 -6.74
C GLU A 543 -27.99 26.73 -8.15
N LYS A 544 -26.84 27.39 -8.33
CA LYS A 544 -26.11 27.37 -9.60
C LYS A 544 -25.58 25.98 -9.95
N LEU A 545 -24.91 25.31 -9.01
CA LEU A 545 -24.35 23.98 -9.20
C LEU A 545 -25.45 22.94 -9.49
N LEU A 546 -26.58 23.02 -8.77
CA LEU A 546 -27.70 22.11 -8.98
C LEU A 546 -28.37 22.28 -10.36
N ASN A 547 -28.32 23.47 -10.95
CA ASN A 547 -28.79 23.70 -12.32
C ASN A 547 -27.78 23.20 -13.38
N GLU A 548 -26.48 23.20 -13.07
CA GLU A 548 -25.42 22.69 -13.96
C GLU A 548 -25.36 21.15 -13.96
N THR A 549 -25.92 20.48 -12.96
CA THR A 549 -25.79 19.03 -12.76
C THR A 549 -26.92 18.25 -13.47
N PRO A 550 -26.61 17.38 -14.46
CA PRO A 550 -27.61 16.79 -15.37
C PRO A 550 -28.51 15.72 -14.74
N PHE A 551 -28.08 15.07 -13.66
CA PHE A 551 -28.83 13.99 -12.99
C PHE A 551 -29.76 14.50 -11.87
N ILE A 552 -29.98 15.81 -11.77
CA ILE A 552 -30.90 16.41 -10.81
C ILE A 552 -32.28 16.56 -11.45
N LYS A 553 -33.31 16.00 -10.80
CA LYS A 553 -34.70 16.06 -11.23
C LYS A 553 -35.36 17.39 -10.86
N SER A 554 -35.18 17.81 -9.62
CA SER A 554 -35.70 19.08 -9.10
C SER A 554 -35.07 19.40 -7.74
N PHE A 555 -35.08 20.67 -7.35
CA PHE A 555 -34.69 21.09 -6.01
C PHE A 555 -35.65 22.15 -5.46
N LYS A 556 -35.77 22.22 -4.14
CA LYS A 556 -36.61 23.20 -3.44
C LYS A 556 -35.95 23.62 -2.13
N LEU A 557 -36.29 24.81 -1.63
CA LEU A 557 -35.90 25.19 -0.27
C LEU A 557 -36.67 24.37 0.77
N GLY A 558 -36.04 24.13 1.92
CA GLY A 558 -36.66 23.47 3.05
C GLY A 558 -37.81 24.30 3.62
N ASN A 559 -38.88 23.64 4.04
CA ASN A 559 -39.98 24.28 4.75
C ASN A 559 -39.56 24.68 6.18
N ALA A 560 -40.43 25.39 6.93
CA ALA A 560 -40.14 25.81 8.31
C ALA A 560 -39.79 24.66 9.27
N LYS A 561 -40.26 23.43 8.99
CA LYS A 561 -39.92 22.20 9.74
C LYS A 561 -38.63 21.52 9.27
N GLU A 562 -38.08 21.89 8.12
CA GLU A 562 -36.95 21.24 7.43
C GLU A 562 -35.70 22.14 7.40
N GLY A 563 -35.65 23.18 8.23
CA GLY A 563 -34.53 24.14 8.31
C GLY A 563 -34.74 25.47 7.55
N GLY A 564 -35.89 25.62 6.88
CA GLY A 564 -36.27 26.86 6.19
C GLY A 564 -35.32 27.23 5.05
N ILE A 565 -35.09 28.53 4.86
CA ILE A 565 -34.22 29.10 3.81
C ILE A 565 -32.75 28.65 3.93
N GLY A 566 -32.34 28.01 5.03
CA GLY A 566 -30.96 27.55 5.24
C GLY A 566 -30.64 26.15 4.71
N VAL A 567 -31.63 25.47 4.10
CA VAL A 567 -31.52 24.10 3.59
C VAL A 567 -32.13 24.02 2.20
N THR A 568 -31.43 23.34 1.28
CA THR A 568 -31.94 22.99 -0.05
C THR A 568 -32.14 21.48 -0.14
N ILE A 569 -33.34 21.06 -0.54
CA ILE A 569 -33.73 19.67 -0.74
C ILE A 569 -33.63 19.37 -2.23
N VAL A 570 -32.86 18.33 -2.59
CA VAL A 570 -32.58 17.95 -3.96
C VAL A 570 -33.12 16.56 -4.25
N TYR A 571 -33.86 16.43 -5.34
CA TYR A 571 -34.36 15.16 -5.89
C TYR A 571 -33.50 14.79 -7.10
N LEU A 572 -32.86 13.63 -7.05
CA LEU A 572 -32.06 13.07 -8.15
C LEU A 572 -32.92 12.22 -9.08
N ASN A 573 -32.52 12.11 -10.35
CA ASN A 573 -33.08 11.15 -11.30
C ASN A 573 -32.72 9.72 -10.87
N LYS A 574 -33.67 8.80 -11.00
CA LYS A 574 -33.46 7.37 -10.72
C LYS A 574 -32.84 6.67 -11.92
#